data_AF-A0A1T3WM47-F1
#
_entry.id   AF-A0A1T3WM47-F1
#
_cell.length_a   1.000
_cell.length_b   1.000
_cell.length_c   1.000
_cell.angle_alpha   90.00
_cell.angle_beta   90.00
_cell.angle_gamma   90.00
#
_symmetry.space_group_name_H-M   'P 1'
#
loop_
_entity.id
_entity.type
_entity.pdbx_description
1 polymer ?
#
loop_
_entity_poly.entity_id
_entity_poly.type
_entity_poly.pdbx_seq_one_letter_code
_entity_poly.pdbx_strand_id
1 'polypeptide(L)'
;MLASSRRVKKGPGRRPQSAKRQRFMELRARGWSVRAAAREVGVSRSAATNWTRGYKTYRNGVEAGFVPPLDRLEVREISARYLSQDERIEIADLRRSGLSQRAIADRLGRAPSTISRELRRNIPAGRGYQPFDAHRRATARRARHHRRRVDTNDRLSAIVTELLGKRWSPQQISRHLRQRFPDEPSMRLCHESIYQAVYQPSSRFLQPTRLAPHRRSPLRTGRDHRRAHQRQQRRRPRFQQPMLTIHDRPFAPIDRSQAGHWEGDLIVGNNHLSAIGTLVERQTRMLRLVHLPRADSDSLHAALVARMRDLPPAMMRSITWDQGTEMARHLATAEKLGAPVYFCDSRSPWQRGTNENTNGLLRDYFPKGVTLINHPPEHLRAVEDELNDRPRMVLQDRCPADLFAALLASSGPSVLRR
;
A
#
# COMPACT_ATOMS: atom_id res chain seq x y z
N MET A 1 4.87 76.08 5.92
CA MET A 1 5.54 75.10 6.80
C MET A 1 4.50 74.50 7.73
N LEU A 2 4.05 73.26 7.51
CA LEU A 2 3.25 72.52 8.49
C LEU A 2 3.84 71.12 8.59
N ALA A 3 4.51 70.89 9.73
CA ALA A 3 5.28 69.71 10.02
C ALA A 3 4.38 68.49 10.27
N SER A 4 4.79 67.38 9.67
CA SER A 4 4.21 66.03 9.76
C SER A 4 3.92 65.61 11.20
N SER A 5 2.69 65.19 11.46
CA SER A 5 2.27 64.58 12.71
C SER A 5 3.02 63.25 12.95
N ARG A 6 3.48 63.08 14.21
CA ARG A 6 4.27 61.92 14.67
C ARG A 6 3.42 60.64 14.62
N ARG A 7 3.94 59.60 13.96
CA ARG A 7 3.42 58.22 14.04
C ARG A 7 3.38 57.74 15.49
N VAL A 8 2.19 57.41 15.98
CA VAL A 8 1.96 56.70 17.24
C VAL A 8 2.66 55.33 17.18
N LYS A 9 3.53 55.03 18.17
CA LYS A 9 4.14 53.70 18.33
C LYS A 9 3.04 52.67 18.63
N LYS A 10 2.86 51.68 17.74
CA LYS A 10 2.00 50.51 18.00
C LYS A 10 2.52 49.77 19.24
N GLY A 11 1.64 49.52 20.20
CA GLY A 11 1.92 48.74 21.41
C GLY A 11 2.38 47.30 21.14
N PRO A 12 2.63 46.50 22.19
CA PRO A 12 3.28 45.20 22.08
C PRO A 12 2.48 44.28 21.14
N GLY A 13 3.20 43.58 20.25
CA GLY A 13 2.61 42.76 19.18
C GLY A 13 1.56 41.76 19.66
N ARG A 14 0.64 41.39 18.76
CA ARG A 14 -0.44 40.40 18.96
C ARG A 14 0.04 39.23 19.85
N ARG A 15 -0.69 38.98 20.95
CA ARG A 15 -0.48 37.80 21.83
C ARG A 15 -0.30 36.53 20.97
N PRO A 16 0.61 35.61 21.33
CA PRO A 16 0.80 34.37 20.59
C PRO A 16 -0.53 33.58 20.56
N GLN A 17 -0.91 33.05 19.39
CA GLN A 17 -2.12 32.24 19.21
C GLN A 17 -2.02 30.84 19.87
N SER A 18 -1.17 30.64 20.89
CA SER A 18 -0.85 29.33 21.48
C SER A 18 -2.07 28.66 22.11
N ALA A 19 -2.80 29.36 23.00
CA ALA A 19 -4.00 28.81 23.65
C ALA A 19 -5.09 28.39 22.64
N LYS A 20 -5.26 29.19 21.58
CA LYS A 20 -6.17 28.87 20.48
C LYS A 20 -5.72 27.62 19.71
N ARG A 21 -4.43 27.51 19.39
CA ARG A 21 -3.85 26.32 18.73
C ARG A 21 -3.99 25.07 19.59
N GLN A 22 -3.72 25.16 20.89
CA GLN A 22 -3.85 24.05 21.83
C GLN A 22 -5.29 23.53 21.90
N ARG A 23 -6.25 24.44 22.12
CA ARG A 23 -7.68 24.10 22.14
C ARG A 23 -8.15 23.51 20.80
N PHE A 24 -7.66 24.04 19.68
CA PHE A 24 -7.96 23.49 18.36
C PHE A 24 -7.46 22.05 18.22
N MET A 25 -6.24 21.74 18.69
CA MET A 25 -5.66 20.41 18.62
C MET A 25 -6.38 19.41 19.55
N GLU A 26 -6.81 19.82 20.74
CA GLU A 26 -7.64 19.00 21.64
C GLU A 26 -8.95 18.57 20.97
N LEU A 27 -9.66 19.52 20.35
CA LEU A 27 -10.91 19.23 19.64
C LEU A 27 -10.67 18.27 18.47
N ARG A 28 -9.58 18.48 17.71
CA ARG A 28 -9.18 17.58 16.62
C ARG A 28 -8.84 16.17 17.11
N ALA A 29 -8.29 16.03 18.32
CA ALA A 29 -8.00 14.73 18.94
C ALA A 29 -9.28 14.01 19.39
N ARG A 30 -10.29 14.75 19.85
CA ARG A 30 -11.64 14.24 20.17
C ARG A 30 -12.51 13.94 18.94
N GLY A 31 -11.92 13.95 17.74
CA GLY A 31 -12.60 13.63 16.49
C GLY A 31 -13.36 14.79 15.83
N TRP A 32 -13.27 16.01 16.35
CA TRP A 32 -14.02 17.14 15.79
C TRP A 32 -13.52 17.51 14.39
N SER A 33 -14.42 17.94 13.51
CA SER A 33 -14.06 18.43 12.18
C SER A 33 -13.26 19.74 12.26
N VAL A 34 -12.39 19.99 11.27
CA VAL A 34 -11.59 21.24 11.18
C VAL A 34 -12.48 22.49 11.26
N ARG A 35 -13.66 22.45 10.63
CA ARG A 35 -14.62 23.56 10.61
C ARG A 35 -15.24 23.81 11.98
N ALA A 36 -15.61 22.76 12.70
CA ALA A 36 -16.18 22.87 14.04
C ALA A 36 -15.14 23.40 15.04
N ALA A 37 -13.93 22.83 15.02
CA ALA A 37 -12.84 23.27 15.88
C ALA A 37 -12.40 24.72 15.59
N ALA A 38 -12.41 25.16 14.33
CA ALA A 38 -12.07 26.54 13.96
C ALA A 38 -13.07 27.56 14.53
N ARG A 39 -14.37 27.23 14.48
CA ARG A 39 -15.45 28.06 15.01
C ARG A 39 -15.34 28.20 16.52
N GLU A 40 -15.16 27.07 17.21
CA GLU A 40 -15.04 27.00 18.67
C GLU A 40 -13.88 27.86 19.19
N VAL A 41 -12.75 27.84 18.47
CA VAL A 41 -11.52 28.55 18.86
C VAL A 41 -11.52 30.02 18.39
N GLY A 42 -12.50 30.41 17.57
CA GLY A 42 -12.59 31.75 17.00
C GLY A 42 -11.42 32.07 16.07
N VAL A 43 -11.14 31.18 15.11
CA VAL A 43 -10.15 31.38 14.03
C VAL A 43 -10.78 31.17 12.65
N SER A 44 -10.20 31.81 11.62
CA SER A 44 -10.70 31.65 10.25
C SER A 44 -10.50 30.22 9.75
N ARG A 45 -11.37 29.81 8.82
CA ARG A 45 -11.27 28.49 8.16
C ARG A 45 -9.91 28.27 7.51
N SER A 46 -9.36 29.32 6.88
CA SER A 46 -8.06 29.26 6.23
C SER A 46 -6.94 29.05 7.25
N ALA A 47 -6.97 29.74 8.39
CA ALA A 47 -5.99 29.53 9.46
C ALA A 47 -6.03 28.10 10.01
N ALA A 48 -7.23 27.57 10.27
CA ALA A 48 -7.41 26.19 10.74
C ALA A 48 -6.97 25.13 9.69
N THR A 49 -7.16 25.43 8.40
CA THR A 49 -6.71 24.55 7.31
C THR A 49 -5.19 24.55 7.22
N ASN A 50 -4.57 25.73 7.30
CA ASN A 50 -3.12 25.88 7.36
C ASN A 50 -2.52 25.15 8.57
N TRP A 51 -3.19 25.20 9.73
CA TRP A 51 -2.79 24.44 10.91
C TRP A 51 -2.88 22.92 10.72
N THR A 52 -3.78 22.44 9.87
CA THR A 52 -3.97 20.99 9.65
C THR A 52 -3.07 20.44 8.54
N ARG A 53 -2.71 21.25 7.54
CA ARG A 53 -2.05 20.79 6.30
C ARG A 53 -0.69 21.45 6.02
N GLY A 54 -0.32 22.48 6.78
CA GLY A 54 0.79 23.36 6.44
C GLY A 54 0.43 24.31 5.30
N TYR A 55 1.33 25.23 4.98
CA TYR A 55 1.16 26.18 3.88
C TYR A 55 2.50 26.71 3.37
N LYS A 56 2.56 27.04 2.09
CA LYS A 56 3.70 27.70 1.45
C LYS A 56 3.69 29.19 1.75
N THR A 57 4.86 29.76 2.01
CA THR A 57 5.07 31.21 2.15
C THR A 57 5.75 31.74 0.89
N TYR A 58 5.31 32.90 0.42
CA TYR A 58 5.84 33.55 -0.77
C TYR A 58 6.42 34.92 -0.41
N ARG A 59 7.51 35.30 -1.09
CA ARG A 59 8.13 36.63 -0.99
C ARG A 59 8.39 37.12 -2.41
N ASN A 60 7.83 38.27 -2.76
CA ASN A 60 7.91 38.86 -4.12
C ASN A 60 7.46 37.88 -5.23
N GLY A 61 6.39 37.13 -5.01
CA GLY A 61 5.87 36.16 -5.98
C GLY A 61 6.63 34.83 -6.07
N VAL A 62 7.77 34.71 -5.39
CA VAL A 62 8.58 33.49 -5.37
C VAL A 62 8.33 32.70 -4.08
N GLU A 63 8.25 31.37 -4.18
CA GLU A 63 8.12 30.48 -3.02
C GLU A 63 9.34 30.65 -2.10
N ALA A 64 9.12 31.24 -0.93
CA ALA A 64 10.16 31.57 0.05
C ALA A 64 10.32 30.50 1.14
N GLY A 65 9.39 29.55 1.24
CA GLY A 65 9.47 28.45 2.20
C GLY A 65 8.14 27.73 2.42
N PHE A 66 8.19 26.69 3.27
CA PHE A 66 7.02 25.91 3.67
C PHE A 66 6.91 25.90 5.20
N VAL A 67 5.73 26.26 5.70
CA VAL A 67 5.37 26.14 7.12
C VAL A 67 4.64 24.80 7.27
N PRO A 68 5.18 23.83 8.02
CA PRO A 68 4.53 22.54 8.21
C PRO A 68 3.19 22.67 8.95
N PRO A 69 2.29 21.68 8.82
CA PRO A 69 1.10 21.60 9.67
C PRO A 69 1.50 21.62 11.15
N LEU A 70 0.59 22.04 12.03
CA LEU A 70 0.74 21.79 13.45
C LEU A 70 0.83 20.27 13.63
N ASP A 71 2.01 19.80 13.98
CA ASP A 71 2.21 18.38 14.21
C ASP A 71 1.38 17.99 15.44
N ARG A 72 0.57 16.93 15.29
CA ARG A 72 -0.19 16.35 16.41
C ARG A 72 0.73 15.91 17.55
N LEU A 73 2.02 15.76 17.28
CA LEU A 73 3.07 15.40 18.24
C LEU A 73 3.86 16.59 18.80
N GLU A 74 3.86 17.77 18.17
CA GLU A 74 4.60 18.95 18.68
C GLU A 74 3.90 19.62 19.88
N VAL A 75 2.58 19.47 19.99
CA VAL A 75 1.76 20.01 21.09
C VAL A 75 1.52 18.98 22.20
N ARG A 76 1.88 17.71 21.98
CA ARG A 76 1.72 16.67 23.01
C ARG A 76 2.91 16.75 23.96
N GLU A 77 2.66 16.87 25.26
CA GLU A 77 3.69 16.57 26.25
C GLU A 77 4.15 15.13 26.01
N ILE A 78 5.33 14.95 25.39
CA ILE A 78 5.84 13.64 25.00
C ILE A 78 6.06 12.77 26.24
N SER A 79 6.51 13.41 27.32
CA SER A 79 6.73 12.86 28.65
C SER A 79 7.12 14.03 29.55
N ALA A 80 6.83 13.92 30.86
CA ALA A 80 7.33 14.85 31.88
C ALA A 80 8.87 15.01 31.88
N ARG A 81 9.62 14.14 31.19
CA ARG A 81 11.07 14.31 30.99
C ARG A 81 11.43 15.53 30.13
N TYR A 82 10.55 15.96 29.22
CA TYR A 82 10.87 16.96 28.20
C TYR A 82 10.03 18.22 28.37
N LEU A 83 10.69 19.38 28.39
CA LEU A 83 9.99 20.66 28.36
C LEU A 83 9.14 20.78 27.07
N SER A 84 7.95 21.34 27.20
CA SER A 84 7.04 21.71 26.12
C SER A 84 7.49 23.02 25.43
N GLN A 85 6.77 23.45 24.40
CA GLN A 85 7.01 24.78 23.82
C GLN A 85 6.54 25.89 24.76
N ASP A 86 5.40 25.70 25.44
CA ASP A 86 4.83 26.70 26.36
C ASP A 86 5.70 26.88 27.60
N GLU A 87 6.23 25.80 28.18
CA GLU A 87 7.20 25.90 29.29
C GLU A 87 8.45 26.66 28.86
N ARG A 88 8.88 26.55 27.60
CA ARG A 88 10.02 27.35 27.10
C ARG A 88 9.66 28.82 26.97
N ILE A 89 8.44 29.16 26.56
CA ILE A 89 7.95 30.54 26.53
C ILE A 89 7.95 31.11 27.96
N GLU A 90 7.42 30.35 28.91
CA GLU A 90 7.38 30.75 30.32
C GLU A 90 8.80 30.90 30.91
N ILE A 91 9.74 30.00 30.62
CA ILE A 91 11.17 30.17 30.97
C ILE A 91 11.71 31.49 30.41
N ALA A 92 11.33 31.86 29.19
CA ALA A 92 11.81 33.10 28.57
C ALA A 92 11.24 34.34 29.27
N ASP A 93 9.96 34.33 29.62
CA ASP A 93 9.29 35.45 30.29
C ASP A 93 9.78 35.61 31.74
N LEU A 94 9.85 34.53 32.52
CA LEU A 94 10.33 34.55 33.91
C LEU A 94 11.81 34.97 34.01
N ARG A 95 12.62 34.62 33.02
CA ARG A 95 14.01 35.07 32.97
C ARG A 95 14.13 36.57 32.65
N ARG A 96 13.25 37.11 31.79
CA ARG A 96 13.22 38.56 31.51
C ARG A 96 12.79 39.36 32.72
N SER A 97 11.93 38.80 33.59
CA SER A 97 11.56 39.41 34.86
C SER A 97 12.62 39.21 35.98
N GLY A 98 13.80 38.66 35.66
CA GLY A 98 14.93 38.58 36.60
C GLY A 98 14.94 37.38 37.54
N LEU A 99 14.07 36.38 37.37
CA LEU A 99 14.06 35.21 38.27
C LEU A 99 15.31 34.34 38.08
N SER A 100 15.80 33.76 39.18
CA SER A 100 16.89 32.79 39.17
C SER A 100 16.46 31.45 38.56
N GLN A 101 17.41 30.65 38.09
CA GLN A 101 17.11 29.32 37.50
C GLN A 101 16.39 28.39 38.48
N ARG A 102 16.65 28.51 39.79
CA ARG A 102 15.97 27.73 40.84
C ARG A 102 14.51 28.16 40.99
N ALA A 103 14.26 29.47 41.09
CA ALA A 103 12.90 30.01 41.18
C ALA A 103 12.05 29.70 39.93
N ILE A 104 12.66 29.73 38.74
CA ILE A 104 12.00 29.30 37.48
C ILE A 104 11.64 27.81 37.55
N ALA A 105 12.55 26.98 38.08
CA ALA A 105 12.33 25.54 38.20
C ALA A 105 11.19 25.22 39.18
N ASP A 106 11.17 25.87 40.33
CA ASP A 106 10.12 25.72 41.34
C ASP A 106 8.76 26.14 40.79
N ARG A 107 8.69 27.27 40.08
CA ARG A 107 7.44 27.76 39.47
C ARG A 107 6.89 26.84 38.39
N LEU A 108 7.76 26.16 37.65
CA LEU A 108 7.39 25.20 36.61
C LEU A 108 7.20 23.77 37.14
N GLY A 109 7.45 23.51 38.43
CA GLY A 109 7.45 22.15 38.98
C GLY A 109 8.52 21.25 38.35
N ARG A 110 9.68 21.80 37.99
CA ARG A 110 10.79 21.09 37.33
C ARG A 110 12.04 21.09 38.21
N ALA A 111 12.94 20.13 37.96
CA ALA A 111 14.25 20.15 38.62
C ALA A 111 15.10 21.34 38.12
N PRO A 112 15.86 22.04 39.00
CA PRO A 112 16.76 23.13 38.59
C PRO A 112 17.77 22.72 37.50
N SER A 113 18.19 21.45 37.53
CA SER A 113 19.08 20.88 36.51
C SER A 113 18.45 20.83 35.10
N THR A 114 17.11 20.72 34.99
CA THR A 114 16.39 20.76 33.72
C THR A 114 16.45 22.16 33.11
N ILE A 115 16.18 23.19 33.90
CA ILE A 115 16.26 24.60 33.46
C ILE A 115 17.70 24.95 33.07
N SER A 116 18.68 24.58 33.91
CA SER A 116 20.11 24.82 33.63
C SER A 116 20.55 24.17 32.30
N ARG A 117 20.20 22.90 32.07
CA ARG A 117 20.53 22.19 30.82
C ARG A 117 19.80 22.79 29.61
N GLU A 118 18.53 23.19 29.75
CA GLU A 118 17.76 23.81 28.67
C GLU A 118 18.43 25.11 28.23
N LEU A 119 18.72 26.01 29.18
CA LEU A 119 19.38 27.29 28.91
C LEU A 119 20.75 27.08 28.27
N ARG A 120 21.59 26.22 28.85
CA ARG A 120 22.93 25.92 28.32
C ARG A 120 22.90 25.39 26.88
N ARG A 121 21.95 24.52 26.54
CA ARG A 121 21.89 23.85 25.23
C ARG A 121 21.17 24.66 24.14
N ASN A 122 20.42 25.70 24.53
CA ASN A 122 19.52 26.39 23.62
C ASN A 122 19.72 27.91 23.53
N ILE A 123 20.61 28.49 24.34
CA ILE A 123 21.04 29.88 24.15
C ILE A 123 22.19 29.89 23.12
N PRO A 124 22.03 30.53 21.96
CA PRO A 124 23.14 30.73 21.03
C PRO A 124 24.12 31.80 21.55
N ALA A 125 25.39 31.69 21.18
CA ALA A 125 26.39 32.70 21.52
C ALA A 125 25.96 34.10 21.04
N GLY A 126 26.12 35.11 21.90
CA GLY A 126 25.80 36.50 21.58
C GLY A 126 24.30 36.83 21.45
N ARG A 127 23.38 35.92 21.80
CA ARG A 127 21.93 36.15 21.71
C ARG A 127 21.21 35.78 23.01
N GLY A 128 20.09 36.45 23.27
CA GLY A 128 19.18 36.08 24.36
C GLY A 128 18.46 34.75 24.12
N TYR A 129 17.85 34.20 25.17
CA TYR A 129 17.07 32.97 25.07
C TYR A 129 15.80 33.17 24.23
N GLN A 130 15.68 32.44 23.12
CA GLN A 130 14.55 32.49 22.19
C GLN A 130 13.75 31.18 22.27
N PRO A 131 12.52 31.18 22.79
CA PRO A 131 11.79 29.95 23.13
C PRO A 131 11.43 29.10 21.91
N PHE A 132 11.07 29.71 20.78
CA PHE A 132 10.72 28.99 19.55
C PHE A 132 11.94 28.31 18.91
N ASP A 133 13.09 28.97 18.92
CA ASP A 133 14.34 28.39 18.42
C ASP A 133 14.86 27.28 19.33
N ALA A 134 14.76 27.49 20.66
CA ALA A 134 15.07 26.49 21.66
C ALA A 134 14.22 25.23 21.46
N HIS A 135 12.90 25.39 21.24
CA HIS A 135 12.02 24.28 20.95
C HIS A 135 12.42 23.55 19.66
N ARG A 136 12.66 24.28 18.56
CA ARG A 136 13.08 23.70 17.28
C ARG A 136 14.37 22.89 17.39
N ARG A 137 15.38 23.41 18.09
CA ARG A 137 16.65 22.70 18.34
C ARG A 137 16.46 21.49 19.23
N ALA A 138 15.61 21.60 20.25
CA ALA A 138 15.29 20.48 21.13
C ALA A 138 14.58 19.36 20.36
N THR A 139 13.64 19.69 19.47
CA THR A 139 12.93 18.72 18.62
C THR A 139 13.88 18.09 17.61
N ALA A 140 14.71 18.88 16.91
CA ALA A 140 15.71 18.37 15.98
C ALA A 140 16.69 17.40 16.67
N ARG A 141 17.19 17.72 17.87
CA ARG A 141 18.07 16.83 18.64
C ARG A 141 17.40 15.55 19.14
N ARG A 142 16.07 15.48 19.21
CA ARG A 142 15.34 14.25 19.56
C ARG A 142 15.29 13.27 18.39
N ALA A 143 15.44 13.75 17.15
CA ALA A 143 15.47 12.88 16.00
C ALA A 143 16.66 11.92 16.15
N ARG A 144 16.36 10.66 16.48
CA ARG A 144 17.37 9.61 16.42
C ARG A 144 17.56 9.23 14.96
N HIS A 145 18.61 9.76 14.35
CA HIS A 145 19.04 9.36 13.02
C HIS A 145 19.69 7.97 13.08
N HIS A 146 18.88 6.93 13.27
CA HIS A 146 19.34 5.57 13.02
C HIS A 146 19.36 5.35 11.51
N ARG A 147 20.53 4.99 10.97
CA ARG A 147 20.61 4.50 9.59
C ARG A 147 19.72 3.26 9.50
N ARG A 148 18.89 3.17 8.46
CA ARG A 148 18.00 2.02 8.31
C ARG A 148 18.84 0.80 7.97
N ARG A 149 18.40 -0.36 8.42
CA ARG A 149 19.12 -1.61 8.19
C ARG A 149 19.31 -1.94 6.70
N VAL A 150 18.35 -1.57 5.85
CA VAL A 150 18.45 -1.68 4.38
C VAL A 150 19.52 -0.78 3.75
N ASP A 151 19.94 0.27 4.45
CA ASP A 151 20.98 1.19 3.98
C ASP A 151 22.37 0.75 4.44
N THR A 152 22.47 -0.08 5.48
CA THR A 152 23.74 -0.53 6.07
C THR A 152 24.10 -1.98 5.77
N ASN A 153 23.14 -2.79 5.31
CA ASN A 153 23.36 -4.20 4.98
C ASN A 153 23.08 -4.41 3.48
N ASP A 154 24.14 -4.45 2.67
CA ASP A 154 24.03 -4.58 1.21
C ASP A 154 23.47 -5.93 0.77
N ARG A 155 23.79 -7.02 1.47
CA ARG A 155 23.22 -8.36 1.20
C ARG A 155 21.70 -8.36 1.35
N LEU A 156 21.21 -7.78 2.45
CA LEU A 156 19.78 -7.60 2.69
C LEU A 156 19.13 -6.68 1.65
N SER A 157 19.81 -5.57 1.32
CA SER A 157 19.35 -4.61 0.32
C SER A 157 19.19 -5.25 -1.06
N ALA A 158 20.15 -6.07 -1.47
CA ALA A 158 20.12 -6.80 -2.73
C ALA A 158 18.93 -7.77 -2.79
N ILE A 159 18.72 -8.59 -1.75
CA ILE A 159 17.59 -9.53 -1.68
C ILE A 159 16.25 -8.79 -1.72
N VAL A 160 16.09 -7.71 -0.95
CA VAL A 160 14.87 -6.91 -0.96
C VAL A 160 14.63 -6.28 -2.35
N THR A 161 15.69 -5.80 -3.01
CA THR A 161 15.61 -5.25 -4.38
C THR A 161 15.15 -6.31 -5.38
N GLU A 162 15.74 -7.50 -5.33
CA GLU A 162 15.37 -8.62 -6.21
C GLU A 162 13.91 -9.01 -6.03
N LEU A 163 13.46 -9.21 -4.78
CA LEU A 163 12.09 -9.64 -4.49
C LEU A 163 11.06 -8.55 -4.83
N LEU A 164 11.38 -7.28 -4.60
CA LEU A 164 10.55 -6.16 -5.08
C LEU A 164 10.52 -6.12 -6.62
N GLY A 165 11.63 -6.45 -7.27
CA GLY A 165 11.71 -6.60 -8.73
C GLY A 165 10.87 -7.75 -9.28
N LYS A 166 10.64 -8.80 -8.48
CA LYS A 166 9.66 -9.88 -8.75
C LYS A 166 8.24 -9.50 -8.29
N ARG A 167 8.00 -8.22 -7.98
CA ARG A 167 6.73 -7.64 -7.48
C ARG A 167 6.21 -8.24 -6.18
N TRP A 168 7.06 -8.85 -5.35
CA TRP A 168 6.63 -9.33 -4.03
C TRP A 168 6.20 -8.15 -3.17
N SER A 169 5.13 -8.33 -2.39
CA SER A 169 4.70 -7.27 -1.49
C SER A 169 5.68 -7.15 -0.32
N PRO A 170 5.85 -5.96 0.28
CA PRO A 170 6.66 -5.79 1.50
C PRO A 170 6.31 -6.79 2.61
N GLN A 171 5.03 -7.18 2.73
CA GLN A 171 4.58 -8.20 3.66
C GLN A 171 5.10 -9.60 3.32
N GLN A 172 5.02 -10.01 2.04
CA GLN A 172 5.57 -11.29 1.58
C GLN A 172 7.10 -11.34 1.79
N ILE A 173 7.80 -10.26 1.45
CA ILE A 173 9.25 -10.15 1.66
C ILE A 173 9.59 -10.30 3.14
N SER A 174 8.89 -9.59 4.03
CA SER A 174 9.11 -9.69 5.48
C SER A 174 8.93 -11.12 6.01
N ARG A 175 7.91 -11.85 5.53
CA ARG A 175 7.66 -13.25 5.92
C ARG A 175 8.73 -14.19 5.36
N HIS A 176 9.07 -14.04 4.09
CA HIS A 176 10.13 -14.80 3.44
C HIS A 176 11.49 -14.61 4.10
N LEU A 177 11.88 -13.37 4.44
CA LEU A 177 13.12 -13.10 5.16
C LEU A 177 13.15 -13.77 6.53
N ARG A 178 12.01 -13.88 7.22
CA ARG A 178 11.92 -14.56 8.51
C ARG A 178 12.08 -16.08 8.38
N GLN A 179 11.50 -16.67 7.35
CA GLN A 179 11.59 -18.11 7.08
C GLN A 179 12.98 -18.51 6.57
N ARG A 180 13.56 -17.69 5.69
CA ARG A 180 14.87 -17.95 5.07
C ARG A 180 16.04 -17.74 6.03
N PHE A 181 15.90 -16.83 7.00
CA PHE A 181 16.95 -16.45 7.94
C PHE A 181 16.48 -16.59 9.41
N PRO A 182 16.10 -17.79 9.87
CA PRO A 182 15.52 -18.03 11.20
C PRO A 182 16.51 -17.80 12.35
N ASP A 183 17.81 -17.78 12.05
CA ASP A 183 18.90 -17.60 13.03
C ASP A 183 19.69 -16.30 12.83
N GLU A 184 19.40 -15.52 11.78
CA GLU A 184 20.09 -14.25 11.49
C GLU A 184 19.13 -13.04 11.61
N PRO A 185 18.93 -12.44 12.81
CA PRO A 185 18.06 -11.28 12.99
C PRO A 185 18.46 -10.06 12.16
N SER A 186 19.73 -9.93 11.78
CA SER A 186 20.28 -8.88 10.92
C SER A 186 19.75 -8.95 9.47
N MET A 187 19.25 -10.12 9.04
CA MET A 187 18.65 -10.34 7.71
C MET A 187 17.13 -10.20 7.71
N ARG A 188 16.51 -9.92 8.87
CA ARG A 188 15.05 -9.76 8.99
C ARG A 188 14.66 -8.28 8.92
N LEU A 189 13.52 -8.02 8.30
CA LEU A 189 12.87 -6.72 8.25
C LEU A 189 11.37 -6.86 8.46
N CYS A 190 10.76 -5.87 9.13
CA CYS A 190 9.31 -5.71 9.08
C CYS A 190 8.90 -5.05 7.76
N HIS A 191 7.68 -5.32 7.32
CA HIS A 191 7.15 -4.78 6.08
C HIS A 191 7.06 -3.24 6.07
N GLU A 192 6.83 -2.61 7.23
CA GLU A 192 6.84 -1.14 7.35
C GLU A 192 8.23 -0.55 7.06
N SER A 193 9.31 -1.22 7.49
CA SER A 193 10.67 -0.76 7.17
C SER A 193 10.95 -0.78 5.66
N ILE A 194 10.37 -1.76 4.96
CA ILE A 194 10.47 -1.86 3.50
C ILE A 194 9.63 -0.76 2.84
N TYR A 195 8.42 -0.47 3.33
CA TYR A 195 7.61 0.65 2.83
C TYR A 195 8.34 1.99 2.98
N GLN A 196 8.86 2.28 4.17
CA GLN A 196 9.66 3.48 4.43
C GLN A 196 10.90 3.57 3.52
N ALA A 197 11.47 2.41 3.15
CA ALA A 197 12.58 2.33 2.20
C ALA A 197 12.17 2.68 0.77
N VAL A 198 11.03 2.18 0.31
CA VAL A 198 10.49 2.44 -1.04
C VAL A 198 10.01 3.89 -1.18
N TYR A 199 9.41 4.46 -0.15
CA TYR A 199 8.85 5.83 -0.20
C TYR A 199 9.88 6.95 -0.13
N GLN A 200 11.16 6.64 0.06
CA GLN A 200 12.18 7.67 0.01
C GLN A 200 12.36 8.23 -1.41
N PRO A 201 12.51 9.56 -1.55
CA PRO A 201 12.97 10.16 -2.78
C PRO A 201 14.29 9.50 -3.23
N SER A 202 14.40 9.17 -4.52
CA SER A 202 15.58 8.51 -5.10
C SER A 202 15.93 7.14 -4.51
N SER A 203 14.93 6.45 -3.94
CA SER A 203 15.11 5.10 -3.41
C SER A 203 15.63 4.15 -4.51
N ARG A 204 16.71 3.42 -4.21
CA ARG A 204 17.27 2.38 -5.09
C ARG A 204 16.28 1.25 -5.40
N PHE A 205 15.20 1.15 -4.62
CA PHE A 205 14.12 0.16 -4.80
C PHE A 205 13.08 0.57 -5.85
N LEU A 206 13.13 1.79 -6.40
CA LEU A 206 12.20 2.28 -7.43
C LEU A 206 12.67 1.94 -8.85
N GLN A 207 12.93 0.66 -9.12
CA GLN A 207 13.39 0.21 -10.43
C GLN A 207 12.25 -0.43 -11.24
N PRO A 208 11.98 0.02 -12.49
CA PRO A 208 11.07 -0.69 -13.39
C PRO A 208 11.65 -2.07 -13.73
N THR A 209 10.76 -3.05 -13.84
CA THR A 209 11.13 -4.47 -14.04
C THR A 209 10.98 -4.84 -15.52
N ARG A 210 11.78 -5.80 -16.02
CA ARG A 210 11.71 -6.25 -17.42
C ARG A 210 10.31 -6.71 -17.84
N LEU A 211 9.57 -7.41 -16.96
CA LEU A 211 8.23 -7.94 -17.26
C LEU A 211 7.08 -6.91 -17.13
N ALA A 212 7.33 -5.69 -16.64
CA ALA A 212 6.36 -4.58 -16.71
C ALA A 212 7.12 -3.25 -16.68
N PRO A 213 7.71 -2.86 -17.82
CA PRO A 213 8.53 -1.66 -17.92
C PRO A 213 7.70 -0.38 -17.69
N HIS A 214 6.37 -0.45 -17.82
CA HIS A 214 5.46 0.68 -17.67
C HIS A 214 5.27 1.16 -16.22
N ARG A 215 5.74 0.42 -15.20
CA ARG A 215 5.57 0.82 -13.79
C ARG A 215 6.83 1.44 -13.21
N ARG A 216 6.67 2.61 -12.59
CA ARG A 216 7.74 3.36 -11.88
C ARG A 216 7.96 2.93 -10.42
N SER A 217 7.07 2.11 -9.87
CA SER A 217 7.14 1.64 -8.48
C SER A 217 6.97 0.12 -8.44
N PRO A 218 7.71 -0.60 -7.57
CA PRO A 218 7.53 -2.04 -7.38
C PRO A 218 6.24 -2.39 -6.62
N LEU A 219 5.51 -1.37 -6.12
CA LEU A 219 4.27 -1.57 -5.38
C LEU A 219 3.07 -1.74 -6.32
N ARG A 220 2.16 -2.65 -5.94
CA ARG A 220 0.95 -3.02 -6.69
C ARG A 220 0.01 -1.84 -6.99
N THR A 221 -0.06 -0.85 -6.09
CA THR A 221 -0.98 0.29 -6.21
C THR A 221 -0.25 1.62 -6.21
N GLY A 222 -0.29 2.34 -7.33
CA GLY A 222 0.01 3.77 -7.41
C GLY A 222 -1.20 4.66 -7.07
N ARG A 223 -2.19 4.13 -6.33
CA ARG A 223 -3.46 4.82 -6.04
C ARG A 223 -3.48 5.30 -4.60
N ASP A 224 -3.86 6.55 -4.42
CA ASP A 224 -4.10 7.29 -3.19
C ASP A 224 -5.55 7.17 -2.68
N HIS A 225 -6.50 6.74 -3.52
CA HIS A 225 -7.90 6.56 -3.14
C HIS A 225 -8.57 5.32 -3.76
N ARG A 226 -9.53 4.74 -3.03
CA ARG A 226 -10.42 3.69 -3.53
C ARG A 226 -11.50 4.34 -4.41
N ARG A 227 -11.59 3.96 -5.69
CA ARG A 227 -12.73 4.36 -6.54
C ARG A 227 -13.98 3.60 -6.10
N ALA A 228 -15.10 4.30 -6.02
CA ALA A 228 -16.41 3.69 -5.80
C ALA A 228 -16.76 2.78 -6.98
N HIS A 229 -17.30 1.59 -6.68
CA HIS A 229 -17.77 0.65 -7.69
C HIS A 229 -19.04 1.19 -8.35
N GLN A 230 -19.05 1.34 -9.68
CA GLN A 230 -20.30 1.52 -10.42
C GLN A 230 -21.01 0.17 -10.57
N ARG A 231 -22.32 0.16 -10.31
CA ARG A 231 -23.19 -1.00 -10.53
C ARG A 231 -23.33 -1.27 -12.04
N GLN A 232 -22.96 -2.46 -12.48
CA GLN A 232 -23.18 -2.89 -13.86
C GLN A 232 -24.64 -3.33 -14.07
N GLN A 233 -25.23 -2.88 -15.18
CA GLN A 233 -26.59 -3.24 -15.60
C GLN A 233 -26.72 -4.73 -15.98
N ARG A 234 -27.97 -5.22 -16.00
CA ARG A 234 -28.31 -6.64 -16.21
C ARG A 234 -27.88 -7.06 -17.61
N ARG A 235 -27.03 -8.07 -17.73
CA ARG A 235 -26.82 -8.78 -19.00
C ARG A 235 -27.79 -9.97 -19.05
N ARG A 236 -28.50 -10.11 -20.17
CA ARG A 236 -29.39 -11.24 -20.49
C ARG A 236 -28.57 -12.51 -20.72
N PRO A 237 -29.11 -13.72 -20.47
CA PRO A 237 -28.44 -14.97 -20.82
C PRO A 237 -28.19 -15.02 -22.34
N ARG A 238 -27.01 -15.47 -22.76
CA ARG A 238 -26.50 -15.35 -24.14
C ARG A 238 -26.33 -16.66 -24.90
N PHE A 239 -26.50 -17.83 -24.26
CA PHE A 239 -26.25 -19.12 -24.91
C PHE A 239 -27.55 -19.82 -25.32
N GLN A 240 -27.49 -20.54 -26.45
CA GLN A 240 -28.58 -21.39 -26.97
C GLN A 240 -28.54 -22.84 -26.42
N GLN A 241 -27.40 -23.28 -25.86
CA GLN A 241 -27.19 -24.65 -25.38
C GLN A 241 -27.37 -24.76 -23.85
N PRO A 242 -27.86 -25.90 -23.33
CA PRO A 242 -28.05 -26.11 -21.90
C PRO A 242 -26.71 -26.08 -21.14
N MET A 243 -26.68 -25.39 -20.01
CA MET A 243 -25.48 -25.11 -19.22
C MET A 243 -25.51 -25.89 -17.90
N LEU A 244 -24.37 -26.48 -17.50
CA LEU A 244 -24.17 -26.91 -16.12
C LEU A 244 -23.92 -25.68 -15.26
N THR A 245 -24.78 -25.44 -14.29
CA THR A 245 -24.63 -24.34 -13.33
C THR A 245 -23.61 -24.70 -12.26
N ILE A 246 -23.08 -23.70 -11.57
CA ILE A 246 -22.17 -23.91 -10.43
C ILE A 246 -22.80 -24.75 -9.31
N HIS A 247 -24.14 -24.80 -9.23
CA HIS A 247 -24.88 -25.57 -8.23
C HIS A 247 -24.91 -27.07 -8.55
N ASP A 248 -24.64 -27.45 -9.80
CA ASP A 248 -24.61 -28.85 -10.25
C ASP A 248 -23.27 -29.55 -9.92
N ARG A 249 -22.43 -28.94 -9.09
CA ARG A 249 -21.15 -29.50 -8.68
C ARG A 249 -21.34 -30.52 -7.57
N PRO A 250 -20.55 -31.61 -7.58
CA PRO A 250 -20.57 -32.59 -6.50
C PRO A 250 -19.84 -32.11 -5.23
N PHE A 251 -19.34 -30.87 -5.18
CA PHE A 251 -18.58 -30.31 -4.05
C PHE A 251 -18.94 -28.85 -3.79
N ALA A 252 -18.74 -28.40 -2.55
CA ALA A 252 -19.10 -27.05 -2.12
C ALA A 252 -18.22 -25.95 -2.77
N PRO A 253 -18.75 -24.75 -3.08
CA PRO A 253 -18.00 -23.66 -3.70
C PRO A 253 -16.77 -23.18 -2.93
N ILE A 254 -16.74 -23.35 -1.61
CA ILE A 254 -15.59 -22.97 -0.77
C ILE A 254 -14.56 -24.09 -0.63
N ASP A 255 -14.95 -25.33 -0.90
CA ASP A 255 -14.11 -26.51 -0.80
C ASP A 255 -13.04 -26.51 -1.90
N ARG A 256 -11.80 -26.67 -1.46
CA ARG A 256 -10.57 -26.66 -2.26
C ARG A 256 -9.62 -27.77 -1.80
N SER A 257 -10.18 -28.82 -1.20
CA SER A 257 -9.45 -29.99 -0.69
C SER A 257 -8.94 -30.88 -1.83
N GLN A 258 -9.61 -30.86 -2.98
CA GLN A 258 -9.27 -31.66 -4.15
C GLN A 258 -8.60 -30.83 -5.25
N ALA A 259 -7.51 -31.37 -5.78
CA ALA A 259 -6.77 -30.82 -6.90
C ALA A 259 -7.50 -31.04 -8.23
N GLY A 260 -7.21 -30.19 -9.21
CA GLY A 260 -7.64 -30.37 -10.59
C GLY A 260 -8.96 -29.68 -10.93
N HIS A 261 -9.49 -28.86 -10.01
CA HIS A 261 -10.58 -27.95 -10.31
C HIS A 261 -10.02 -26.58 -10.64
N TRP A 262 -10.40 -26.03 -11.79
CA TRP A 262 -9.86 -24.77 -12.30
C TRP A 262 -10.92 -23.67 -12.30
N GLU A 263 -10.52 -22.45 -11.94
CA GLU A 263 -11.32 -21.24 -12.15
C GLU A 263 -10.77 -20.47 -13.36
N GLY A 264 -11.64 -20.24 -14.34
CA GLY A 264 -11.35 -19.55 -15.59
C GLY A 264 -11.89 -18.12 -15.65
N ASP A 265 -11.24 -17.26 -16.44
CA ASP A 265 -11.67 -15.91 -16.79
C ASP A 265 -10.94 -15.40 -18.03
N LEU A 266 -11.37 -14.25 -18.55
CA LEU A 266 -10.64 -13.50 -19.57
C LEU A 266 -10.16 -12.13 -19.05
N ILE A 267 -8.88 -11.85 -19.21
CA ILE A 267 -8.37 -10.48 -19.21
C ILE A 267 -8.46 -9.97 -20.64
N VAL A 268 -9.37 -9.03 -20.87
CA VAL A 268 -9.61 -8.47 -22.21
C VAL A 268 -8.77 -7.22 -22.44
N GLY A 269 -8.13 -7.17 -23.60
CA GLY A 269 -7.35 -6.03 -24.09
C GLY A 269 -8.22 -4.90 -24.65
N ASN A 270 -7.57 -3.94 -25.28
CA ASN A 270 -8.27 -2.81 -25.89
C ASN A 270 -9.30 -3.26 -26.95
N ASN A 271 -10.44 -2.58 -27.01
CA ASN A 271 -11.52 -2.79 -27.99
C ASN A 271 -12.06 -4.23 -28.09
N HIS A 272 -11.85 -5.08 -27.08
CA HIS A 272 -12.24 -6.50 -27.12
C HIS A 272 -11.61 -7.30 -28.27
N LEU A 273 -10.50 -6.84 -28.85
CA LEU A 273 -9.87 -7.49 -30.01
C LEU A 273 -8.99 -8.66 -29.61
N SER A 274 -8.35 -8.59 -28.45
CA SER A 274 -7.46 -9.63 -27.91
C SER A 274 -7.77 -9.90 -26.44
N ALA A 275 -7.41 -11.09 -25.99
CA ALA A 275 -7.59 -11.50 -24.60
C ALA A 275 -6.42 -12.35 -24.13
N ILE A 276 -6.33 -12.51 -22.82
CA ILE A 276 -5.55 -13.55 -22.18
C ILE A 276 -6.51 -14.35 -21.31
N GLY A 277 -6.65 -15.63 -21.60
CA GLY A 277 -7.38 -16.55 -20.72
C GLY A 277 -6.58 -16.83 -19.47
N THR A 278 -7.23 -16.82 -18.31
CA THR A 278 -6.59 -17.08 -17.02
C THR A 278 -7.25 -18.29 -16.37
N LEU A 279 -6.45 -19.30 -16.04
CA LEU A 279 -6.88 -20.54 -15.40
C LEU A 279 -6.13 -20.66 -14.09
N VAL A 280 -6.86 -20.76 -12.99
CA VAL A 280 -6.27 -20.89 -11.66
C VAL A 280 -6.75 -22.16 -10.98
N GLU A 281 -5.83 -23.05 -10.65
CA GLU A 281 -6.14 -24.29 -9.93
C GLU A 281 -6.57 -23.95 -8.49
N ARG A 282 -7.66 -24.57 -8.03
CA ARG A 282 -8.34 -24.16 -6.81
C ARG A 282 -7.58 -24.56 -5.55
N GLN A 283 -6.82 -25.64 -5.52
CA GLN A 283 -6.08 -26.05 -4.32
C GLN A 283 -4.76 -25.29 -4.16
N THR A 284 -3.87 -25.36 -5.15
CA THR A 284 -2.50 -24.82 -5.14
C THR A 284 -2.38 -23.39 -5.65
N ARG A 285 -3.41 -22.88 -6.33
CA ARG A 285 -3.39 -21.55 -6.98
C ARG A 285 -2.43 -21.46 -8.16
N MET A 286 -2.04 -22.61 -8.73
CA MET A 286 -1.27 -22.66 -9.96
C MET A 286 -2.01 -21.90 -11.06
N LEU A 287 -1.34 -20.91 -11.64
CA LEU A 287 -1.84 -20.10 -12.74
C LEU A 287 -1.34 -20.67 -14.07
N ARG A 288 -2.26 -20.79 -15.03
CA ARG A 288 -1.97 -20.94 -16.45
C ARG A 288 -2.65 -19.82 -17.24
N LEU A 289 -1.91 -19.18 -18.11
CA LEU A 289 -2.30 -18.15 -19.07
C LEU A 289 -2.44 -18.78 -20.45
N VAL A 290 -3.44 -18.29 -21.19
CA VAL A 290 -3.74 -18.70 -22.56
C VAL A 290 -3.70 -17.44 -23.42
N HIS A 291 -2.76 -17.38 -24.37
CA HIS A 291 -2.69 -16.24 -25.29
C HIS A 291 -3.83 -16.32 -26.31
N LEU A 292 -4.61 -15.24 -26.44
CA LEU A 292 -5.71 -15.16 -27.40
C LEU A 292 -5.54 -13.89 -28.25
N PRO A 293 -4.86 -13.98 -29.40
CA PRO A 293 -4.75 -12.88 -30.35
C PRO A 293 -6.11 -12.38 -30.85
N ARG A 294 -7.14 -13.25 -30.81
CA ARG A 294 -8.54 -12.95 -31.08
C ARG A 294 -9.41 -13.42 -29.93
N ALA A 295 -10.32 -12.56 -29.49
CA ALA A 295 -11.22 -12.84 -28.35
C ALA A 295 -12.55 -13.46 -28.81
N ASP A 296 -12.48 -14.63 -29.46
CA ASP A 296 -13.63 -15.41 -29.94
C ASP A 296 -13.66 -16.83 -29.34
N SER A 297 -14.81 -17.50 -29.46
CA SER A 297 -15.04 -18.79 -28.81
C SER A 297 -14.26 -19.95 -29.41
N ASP A 298 -14.00 -19.94 -30.72
CA ASP A 298 -13.26 -21.00 -31.40
C ASP A 298 -11.77 -20.90 -31.04
N SER A 299 -11.23 -19.67 -31.05
CA SER A 299 -9.87 -19.38 -30.58
C SER A 299 -9.67 -19.78 -29.12
N LEU A 300 -10.63 -19.44 -28.22
CA LEU A 300 -10.55 -19.84 -26.82
C LEU A 300 -10.58 -21.35 -26.66
N HIS A 301 -11.50 -22.05 -27.32
CA HIS A 301 -11.60 -23.51 -27.26
C HIS A 301 -10.28 -24.19 -27.65
N ALA A 302 -9.76 -23.86 -28.84
CA ALA A 302 -8.54 -24.47 -29.35
C ALA A 302 -7.33 -24.20 -28.44
N ALA A 303 -7.15 -22.96 -28.01
CA ALA A 303 -6.03 -22.56 -27.16
C ALA A 303 -6.13 -23.15 -25.75
N LEU A 304 -7.33 -23.24 -25.19
CA LEU A 304 -7.59 -23.86 -23.88
C LEU A 304 -7.28 -25.36 -23.91
N VAL A 305 -7.77 -26.09 -24.92
CA VAL A 305 -7.47 -27.51 -25.10
C VAL A 305 -5.97 -27.73 -25.24
N ALA A 306 -5.30 -26.93 -26.09
CA ALA A 306 -3.86 -27.03 -26.28
C ALA A 306 -3.07 -26.74 -25.00
N ARG A 307 -3.53 -25.78 -24.16
CA ARG A 307 -2.84 -25.38 -22.93
C ARG A 307 -2.99 -26.39 -21.77
N MET A 308 -4.05 -27.19 -21.79
CA MET A 308 -4.36 -28.12 -20.70
C MET A 308 -4.03 -29.58 -21.03
N ARG A 309 -3.61 -29.88 -22.27
CA ARG A 309 -3.36 -31.24 -22.76
C ARG A 309 -2.27 -32.01 -22.03
N ASP A 310 -1.35 -31.32 -21.37
CA ASP A 310 -0.21 -31.89 -20.64
C ASP A 310 -0.59 -32.30 -19.21
N LEU A 311 -1.81 -32.01 -18.77
CA LEU A 311 -2.26 -32.36 -17.43
C LEU A 311 -2.78 -33.79 -17.38
N PRO A 312 -2.42 -34.56 -16.32
CA PRO A 312 -3.05 -35.86 -16.10
C PRO A 312 -4.54 -35.68 -15.77
N PRO A 313 -5.40 -36.69 -16.05
CA PRO A 313 -6.85 -36.58 -15.79
C PRO A 313 -7.21 -36.18 -14.35
N ALA A 314 -6.42 -36.64 -13.36
CA ALA A 314 -6.60 -36.27 -11.95
C ALA A 314 -6.44 -34.77 -11.68
N MET A 315 -5.72 -34.04 -12.54
CA MET A 315 -5.51 -32.60 -12.49
C MET A 315 -6.42 -31.83 -13.46
N MET A 316 -7.33 -32.50 -14.15
CA MET A 316 -8.28 -31.93 -15.09
C MET A 316 -9.70 -32.41 -14.76
N ARG A 317 -10.19 -32.08 -13.55
CA ARG A 317 -11.49 -32.55 -13.04
C ARG A 317 -12.66 -31.68 -13.42
N SER A 318 -12.50 -30.37 -13.42
CA SER A 318 -13.53 -29.44 -13.89
C SER A 318 -13.00 -28.05 -14.14
N ILE A 319 -13.75 -27.27 -14.93
CA ILE A 319 -13.50 -25.84 -15.15
C ILE A 319 -14.72 -25.06 -14.68
N THR A 320 -14.49 -23.94 -14.01
CA THR A 320 -15.49 -22.94 -13.67
C THR A 320 -15.30 -21.72 -14.53
N TRP A 321 -16.34 -21.25 -15.23
CA TRP A 321 -16.28 -20.01 -16.01
C TRP A 321 -17.47 -19.10 -15.70
N ASP A 322 -17.40 -17.83 -16.11
CA ASP A 322 -18.59 -16.99 -16.17
C ASP A 322 -19.39 -17.21 -17.46
N GLN A 323 -20.57 -16.60 -17.54
CA GLN A 323 -21.48 -16.77 -18.68
C GLN A 323 -21.09 -15.89 -19.89
N GLY A 324 -19.79 -15.68 -20.12
CA GLY A 324 -19.26 -14.88 -21.21
C GLY A 324 -19.33 -15.62 -22.56
N THR A 325 -19.70 -14.92 -23.64
CA THR A 325 -19.90 -15.49 -24.99
C THR A 325 -18.67 -16.21 -25.56
N GLU A 326 -17.49 -15.92 -25.05
CA GLU A 326 -16.26 -16.64 -25.34
C GLU A 326 -16.36 -18.15 -25.03
N MET A 327 -17.23 -18.57 -24.11
CA MET A 327 -17.43 -19.98 -23.75
C MET A 327 -18.59 -20.62 -24.51
N ALA A 328 -18.94 -20.13 -25.71
CA ALA A 328 -20.00 -20.73 -26.53
C ALA A 328 -19.71 -22.20 -26.88
N ARG A 329 -18.44 -22.56 -27.10
CA ARG A 329 -17.96 -23.92 -27.37
C ARG A 329 -17.72 -24.79 -26.12
N HIS A 330 -18.33 -24.47 -24.98
CA HIS A 330 -18.06 -25.17 -23.72
C HIS A 330 -18.33 -26.68 -23.74
N LEU A 331 -19.34 -27.16 -24.49
CA LEU A 331 -19.59 -28.61 -24.63
C LEU A 331 -18.42 -29.32 -25.32
N ALA A 332 -17.95 -28.78 -26.45
CA ALA A 332 -16.77 -29.32 -27.16
C ALA A 332 -15.51 -29.22 -26.30
N THR A 333 -15.34 -28.14 -25.54
CA THR A 333 -14.25 -28.02 -24.56
C THR A 333 -14.33 -29.09 -23.48
N ALA A 334 -15.52 -29.34 -22.93
CA ALA A 334 -15.73 -30.32 -21.87
C ALA A 334 -15.42 -31.74 -22.35
N GLU A 335 -15.92 -32.09 -23.55
CA GLU A 335 -15.67 -33.36 -24.20
C GLU A 335 -14.16 -33.56 -24.45
N LYS A 336 -13.50 -32.57 -25.06
CA LYS A 336 -12.09 -32.71 -25.45
C LYS A 336 -11.13 -32.78 -24.26
N LEU A 337 -11.47 -32.12 -23.15
CA LEU A 337 -10.69 -32.15 -21.91
C LEU A 337 -11.08 -33.31 -20.97
N GLY A 338 -12.18 -34.01 -21.26
CA GLY A 338 -12.74 -35.03 -20.35
C GLY A 338 -13.20 -34.45 -19.01
N ALA A 339 -13.60 -33.17 -18.98
CA ALA A 339 -13.88 -32.44 -17.74
C ALA A 339 -15.10 -31.52 -17.87
N PRO A 340 -16.08 -31.58 -16.96
CA PRO A 340 -17.24 -30.69 -17.01
C PRO A 340 -16.85 -29.22 -16.87
N VAL A 341 -17.53 -28.38 -17.64
CA VAL A 341 -17.48 -26.92 -17.53
C VAL A 341 -18.74 -26.44 -16.81
N TYR A 342 -18.54 -25.79 -15.66
CA TYR A 342 -19.59 -25.22 -14.83
C TYR A 342 -19.62 -23.71 -14.95
N PHE A 343 -20.81 -23.13 -14.96
CA PHE A 343 -21.00 -21.69 -15.10
C PHE A 343 -21.46 -21.03 -13.80
N CYS A 344 -20.82 -19.92 -13.46
CA CYS A 344 -21.25 -19.08 -12.35
C CYS A 344 -22.59 -18.40 -12.65
N ASP A 345 -23.27 -18.02 -11.58
CA ASP A 345 -24.47 -17.19 -11.68
C ASP A 345 -24.12 -15.80 -12.21
N SER A 346 -25.04 -15.22 -12.97
CA SER A 346 -24.89 -13.85 -13.45
C SER A 346 -24.71 -12.89 -12.26
N ARG A 347 -23.69 -12.02 -12.35
CA ARG A 347 -23.32 -11.03 -11.32
C ARG A 347 -22.82 -11.61 -9.99
N SER A 348 -22.30 -12.84 -10.00
CA SER A 348 -21.73 -13.48 -8.81
C SER A 348 -20.20 -13.65 -8.90
N PRO A 349 -19.39 -12.58 -9.05
CA PRO A 349 -17.94 -12.70 -9.20
C PRO A 349 -17.25 -13.38 -8.00
N TRP A 350 -17.87 -13.33 -6.81
CA TRP A 350 -17.36 -14.00 -5.60
C TRP A 350 -17.30 -15.53 -5.75
N GLN A 351 -18.07 -16.11 -6.68
CA GLN A 351 -18.01 -17.55 -7.00
C GLN A 351 -16.69 -17.94 -7.71
N ARG A 352 -15.91 -16.96 -8.18
CA ARG A 352 -14.55 -17.11 -8.76
C ARG A 352 -13.52 -16.22 -8.05
N GLY A 353 -13.62 -16.13 -6.72
CA GLY A 353 -12.78 -15.23 -5.93
C GLY A 353 -11.28 -15.48 -6.07
N THR A 354 -10.85 -16.69 -6.44
CA THR A 354 -9.43 -16.98 -6.70
C THR A 354 -8.97 -16.29 -7.97
N ASN A 355 -9.75 -16.44 -9.04
CA ASN A 355 -9.43 -15.86 -10.33
C ASN A 355 -9.52 -14.32 -10.26
N GLU A 356 -10.51 -13.73 -9.58
CA GLU A 356 -10.59 -12.27 -9.41
C GLU A 356 -9.33 -11.68 -8.74
N ASN A 357 -8.85 -12.31 -7.66
CA ASN A 357 -7.63 -11.87 -7.00
C ASN A 357 -6.39 -12.03 -7.91
N THR A 358 -6.32 -13.13 -8.67
CA THR A 358 -5.20 -13.44 -9.58
C THR A 358 -5.18 -12.51 -10.78
N ASN A 359 -6.32 -12.21 -11.39
CA ASN A 359 -6.48 -11.18 -12.41
C ASN A 359 -6.04 -9.82 -11.88
N GLY A 360 -6.33 -9.52 -10.62
CA GLY A 360 -5.82 -8.33 -9.95
C GLY A 360 -4.30 -8.28 -9.82
N LEU A 361 -3.58 -9.40 -9.82
CA LEU A 361 -2.11 -9.47 -9.83
C LEU A 361 -1.59 -9.36 -11.26
N LEU A 362 -2.24 -10.03 -12.20
CA LEU A 362 -1.91 -9.99 -13.63
C LEU A 362 -1.98 -8.58 -14.21
N ARG A 363 -2.81 -7.70 -13.64
CA ARG A 363 -2.84 -6.26 -14.01
C ARG A 363 -1.54 -5.50 -13.69
N ASP A 364 -0.60 -6.10 -12.98
CA ASP A 364 0.74 -5.53 -12.84
C ASP A 364 1.60 -5.74 -14.09
N TYR A 365 1.27 -6.72 -14.94
CA TYR A 365 1.95 -7.07 -16.19
C TYR A 365 1.13 -6.67 -17.42
N PHE A 366 -0.20 -6.81 -17.34
CA PHE A 366 -1.15 -6.54 -18.41
C PHE A 366 -2.13 -5.42 -17.98
N PRO A 367 -1.76 -4.14 -18.12
CA PRO A 367 -2.62 -3.02 -17.74
C PRO A 367 -3.97 -3.04 -18.48
N LYS A 368 -4.96 -2.34 -17.92
CA LYS A 368 -6.23 -2.16 -18.65
C LYS A 368 -6.05 -1.22 -19.84
N GLY A 369 -6.75 -1.51 -20.93
CA GLY A 369 -6.84 -0.62 -22.10
C GLY A 369 -5.62 -0.68 -23.03
N VAL A 370 -4.68 -1.61 -22.82
CA VAL A 370 -3.61 -1.89 -23.78
C VAL A 370 -4.00 -3.06 -24.68
N THR A 371 -3.40 -3.11 -25.88
CA THR A 371 -3.49 -4.29 -26.73
C THR A 371 -2.76 -5.47 -26.08
N LEU A 372 -3.36 -6.67 -26.11
CA LEU A 372 -2.74 -7.87 -25.56
C LEU A 372 -2.08 -8.75 -26.65
N ILE A 373 -2.21 -8.35 -27.91
CA ILE A 373 -1.65 -9.07 -29.07
C ILE A 373 -0.13 -9.18 -28.96
N ASN A 374 0.53 -8.10 -28.54
CA ASN A 374 1.99 -7.97 -28.53
C ASN A 374 2.66 -8.67 -27.33
N HIS A 375 1.92 -9.46 -26.55
CA HIS A 375 2.49 -10.28 -25.49
C HIS A 375 2.66 -11.71 -26.02
N PRO A 376 3.88 -12.10 -26.43
CA PRO A 376 4.08 -13.40 -27.02
C PRO A 376 4.02 -14.51 -25.95
N PRO A 377 3.82 -15.79 -26.32
CA PRO A 377 3.65 -16.90 -25.39
C PRO A 377 4.77 -17.02 -24.35
N GLU A 378 6.02 -16.73 -24.71
CA GLU A 378 7.18 -16.74 -23.82
C GLU A 378 7.08 -15.67 -22.73
N HIS A 379 6.53 -14.50 -23.05
CA HIS A 379 6.28 -13.47 -22.03
C HIS A 379 5.20 -13.93 -21.06
N LEU A 380 4.12 -14.55 -21.56
CA LEU A 380 3.09 -15.11 -20.68
C LEU A 380 3.67 -16.18 -19.75
N ARG A 381 4.52 -17.08 -20.27
CA ARG A 381 5.22 -18.09 -19.44
C ARG A 381 6.08 -17.47 -18.36
N ALA A 382 6.90 -16.45 -18.70
CA ALA A 382 7.69 -15.75 -17.70
C ALA A 382 6.84 -15.09 -16.60
N VAL A 383 5.65 -14.58 -16.96
CA VAL A 383 4.69 -14.02 -15.99
C VAL A 383 4.03 -15.10 -15.13
N GLU A 384 3.71 -16.26 -15.72
CA GLU A 384 3.23 -17.44 -14.98
C GLU A 384 4.27 -17.86 -13.96
N ASP A 385 5.52 -18.08 -14.38
CA ASP A 385 6.62 -18.53 -13.52
C ASP A 385 6.83 -17.55 -12.36
N GLU A 386 6.93 -16.24 -12.63
CA GLU A 386 7.08 -15.23 -11.56
C GLU A 386 5.90 -15.24 -10.56
N LEU A 387 4.67 -15.48 -11.02
CA LEU A 387 3.50 -15.56 -10.13
C LEU A 387 3.35 -16.91 -9.43
N ASN A 388 3.80 -17.99 -10.04
CA ASN A 388 3.73 -19.34 -9.49
C ASN A 388 4.89 -19.62 -8.51
N ASP A 389 6.01 -18.93 -8.65
CA ASP A 389 7.14 -18.94 -7.71
C ASP A 389 6.98 -17.92 -6.56
N ARG A 390 5.88 -17.15 -6.59
CA ARG A 390 5.58 -16.16 -5.55
C ARG A 390 4.78 -16.79 -4.41
N PRO A 391 5.27 -16.71 -3.16
CA PRO A 391 4.63 -17.34 -2.01
C PRO A 391 3.27 -16.71 -1.74
N ARG A 392 2.29 -17.54 -1.40
CA ARG A 392 0.93 -17.08 -1.12
C ARG A 392 0.63 -17.26 0.36
N MET A 393 0.17 -16.18 1.01
CA MET A 393 -0.23 -16.23 2.42
C MET A 393 -1.33 -17.28 2.68
N VAL A 394 -2.27 -17.46 1.74
CA VAL A 394 -3.33 -18.49 1.81
C VAL A 394 -2.78 -19.93 1.73
N LEU A 395 -1.54 -20.10 1.29
CA LEU A 395 -0.82 -21.36 1.21
C LEU A 395 0.29 -21.45 2.26
N GLN A 396 0.19 -20.67 3.34
CA GLN A 396 1.20 -20.59 4.41
C GLN A 396 2.59 -20.19 3.86
N ASP A 397 2.60 -19.26 2.90
CA ASP A 397 3.79 -18.77 2.19
C ASP A 397 4.53 -19.81 1.35
N ARG A 398 3.89 -20.93 0.99
CA ARG A 398 4.38 -21.83 -0.06
C ARG A 398 4.05 -21.28 -1.44
N CYS A 399 4.87 -21.66 -2.43
CA CYS A 399 4.71 -21.25 -3.81
C CYS A 399 3.76 -22.20 -4.56
N PRO A 400 2.83 -21.68 -5.36
CA PRO A 400 1.95 -22.51 -6.20
C PRO A 400 2.69 -23.54 -7.06
N ALA A 401 3.84 -23.17 -7.63
CA ALA A 401 4.68 -24.05 -8.45
C ALA A 401 5.09 -25.31 -7.67
N ASP A 402 5.73 -25.13 -6.52
CA ASP A 402 6.20 -26.24 -5.67
C ASP A 402 5.06 -27.17 -5.26
N LEU A 403 3.92 -26.60 -4.85
CA LEU A 403 2.78 -27.41 -4.42
C LEU A 403 2.15 -28.18 -5.57
N PHE A 404 2.06 -27.58 -6.75
CA PHE A 404 1.52 -28.25 -7.93
C PHE A 404 2.46 -29.34 -8.43
N ALA A 405 3.78 -29.08 -8.43
CA ALA A 405 4.78 -30.09 -8.77
C ALA A 405 4.74 -31.27 -7.78
N ALA A 406 4.61 -31.00 -6.48
CA ALA A 406 4.45 -32.05 -5.47
C ALA A 406 3.18 -32.89 -5.69
N LEU A 407 2.06 -32.27 -6.11
CA LEU A 407 0.84 -32.99 -6.47
C LEU A 407 0.98 -33.83 -7.75
N LEU A 408 1.73 -33.36 -8.75
CA LEU A 408 2.00 -34.14 -9.95
C LEU A 408 2.90 -35.34 -9.67
N ALA A 409 3.86 -35.19 -8.76
CA ALA A 409 4.80 -36.24 -8.37
C ALA A 409 4.17 -37.28 -7.41
N SER A 410 3.16 -36.89 -6.65
CA SER A 410 2.47 -37.79 -5.71
C SER A 410 1.25 -38.42 -6.37
N SER A 411 1.25 -39.74 -6.53
CA SER A 411 0.11 -40.50 -7.08
C SER A 411 -1.12 -40.56 -6.14
N GLY A 412 -1.29 -39.60 -5.22
CA GLY A 412 -2.39 -39.58 -4.24
C GLY A 412 -2.75 -38.18 -3.70
N PRO A 413 -4.04 -37.91 -3.40
CA PRO A 413 -4.56 -36.56 -3.11
C PRO A 413 -4.20 -35.97 -1.72
N SER A 414 -3.17 -36.47 -1.03
CA SER A 414 -2.97 -36.20 0.40
C SER A 414 -1.96 -35.10 0.75
N VAL A 415 -1.24 -34.50 -0.21
CA VAL A 415 -0.04 -33.70 0.14
C VAL A 415 -0.38 -32.34 0.77
N LEU A 416 -1.63 -31.87 0.69
CA LEU A 416 -2.01 -30.52 1.09
C LEU A 416 -3.24 -30.51 2.01
N ARG A 417 -3.17 -31.19 3.16
CA ARG A 417 -4.07 -30.84 4.27
C ARG A 417 -3.63 -29.48 4.84
N ARG A 418 -4.61 -28.58 4.96
CA ARG A 418 -4.46 -27.22 5.49
C ARG A 418 -4.21 -27.22 6.99
#